data_AF-A0A7D3X2F2-F1
#
_entry.id   AF-A0A7D3X2F2-F1
#
_cell.length_a   1.000
_cell.length_b   1.000
_cell.length_c   1.000
_cell.angle_alpha   90.00
_cell.angle_beta   90.00
_cell.angle_gamma   90.00
#
_symmetry.space_group_name_H-M   'P 1'
#
loop_
_entity.id
_entity.type
_entity.pdbx_description
1 polymer ?
#
loop_
_entity_poly.entity_id
_entity_poly.type
_entity_poly.pdbx_seq_one_letter_code
_entity_poly.pdbx_strand_id
1 'polypeptide(L)'
;MLLSTALAVGACSSSSGKDTDTSAAGLLPGSTAGGKPVGLFFFVSSSDFNNQRTYYFTPAGQVYVDPTDFSAAALAAVGPGQHGTYAVAGKQMTIKWANGTTTTGNYHADASGFSCEGSFMCVAPLSSARQLAGTFEGHNAAVTVDANSLAAFRTLTLKPDGTFIRDSYVASHSESHHADNSSFNTDAASTGAQQAGHWKLDGWYLTLTDARGTARGVAFRTDWDEKTDQTKIFRFNGTSYKNTGLR
;
A
#
# COMPACT_ATOMS: atom_id res chain seq x y z
N MET A 1 6.72 2.38 31.15
CA MET A 1 5.64 3.28 30.68
C MET A 1 5.26 2.79 29.30
N LEU A 2 4.23 1.94 29.21
CA LEU A 2 3.79 1.36 27.93
C LEU A 2 3.01 2.41 27.14
N LEU A 3 3.52 2.76 25.95
CA LEU A 3 2.82 3.62 25.01
C LEU A 3 1.92 2.72 24.14
N SER A 4 0.66 2.60 24.53
CA SER A 4 -0.39 1.95 23.73
C SER A 4 -0.84 2.90 22.62
N THR A 5 -0.26 2.77 21.42
CA THR A 5 -0.74 3.47 20.23
C THR A 5 -1.98 2.74 19.73
N ALA A 6 -3.17 3.30 20.00
CA ALA A 6 -4.43 2.82 19.47
C ALA A 6 -4.48 3.14 17.95
N LEU A 7 -4.30 2.12 17.11
CA LEU A 7 -4.71 2.15 15.71
C LEU A 7 -6.24 2.10 15.68
N ALA A 8 -6.87 3.24 15.37
CA ALA A 8 -8.32 3.29 15.22
C ALA A 8 -8.72 2.64 13.89
N VAL A 9 -9.56 1.62 14.03
CA VAL A 9 -9.98 0.70 12.97
C VAL A 9 -11.23 1.24 12.28
N GLY A 10 -11.12 1.52 10.98
CA GLY A 10 -12.28 1.81 10.13
C GLY A 10 -13.09 0.54 9.86
N ALA A 11 -14.35 0.52 10.31
CA ALA A 11 -15.28 -0.57 10.06
C ALA A 11 -15.60 -0.72 8.56
N CYS A 12 -15.65 -1.95 8.06
CA CYS A 12 -15.99 -2.29 6.67
C CYS A 12 -17.39 -1.76 6.31
N SER A 13 -17.48 -0.93 5.27
CA SER A 13 -18.75 -0.42 4.76
C SER A 13 -19.37 -1.41 3.77
N SER A 14 -20.66 -1.68 3.93
CA SER A 14 -21.47 -2.44 2.97
C SER A 14 -22.11 -1.47 1.98
N SER A 15 -21.83 -1.58 0.68
CA SER A 15 -22.59 -0.84 -0.33
C SER A 15 -22.94 -1.73 -1.52
N SER A 16 -24.23 -2.00 -1.67
CA SER A 16 -24.84 -2.54 -2.88
C SER A 16 -25.16 -1.39 -3.83
N GLY A 17 -24.54 -1.34 -5.01
CA GLY A 17 -24.85 -0.35 -6.04
C GLY A 17 -24.38 -0.82 -7.41
N LYS A 18 -25.35 -0.96 -8.32
CA LYS A 18 -25.26 -1.50 -9.67
C LYS A 18 -25.20 -0.32 -10.62
N ASP A 19 -24.07 -0.09 -11.30
CA ASP A 19 -23.99 0.73 -12.50
C ASP A 19 -22.82 0.25 -13.38
N THR A 20 -23.16 0.01 -14.64
CA THR A 20 -22.28 -0.48 -15.70
C THR A 20 -21.61 0.69 -16.40
N ASP A 21 -20.32 0.92 -16.16
CA ASP A 21 -19.40 1.49 -17.16
C ASP A 21 -17.93 1.37 -16.71
N THR A 22 -17.19 0.45 -17.35
CA THR A 22 -15.70 0.34 -17.37
C THR A 22 -14.94 0.60 -16.06
N SER A 23 -15.52 0.20 -14.93
CA SER A 23 -15.02 0.47 -13.57
C SER A 23 -14.78 -0.84 -12.82
N ALA A 24 -13.54 -1.11 -12.41
CA ALA A 24 -13.10 -1.99 -11.31
C ALA A 24 -13.94 -3.25 -10.93
N ALA A 25 -14.66 -3.88 -11.85
CA ALA A 25 -15.67 -4.92 -11.56
C ALA A 25 -15.10 -6.24 -10.97
N GLY A 26 -13.81 -6.27 -10.60
CA GLY A 26 -13.14 -7.43 -10.02
C GLY A 26 -12.34 -7.19 -8.75
N LEU A 27 -12.10 -5.95 -8.29
CA LEU A 27 -11.31 -5.70 -7.06
C LEU A 27 -12.24 -5.44 -5.87
N LEU A 28 -12.20 -6.35 -4.90
CA LEU A 28 -13.05 -6.32 -3.72
C LEU A 28 -12.35 -5.62 -2.53
N PRO A 29 -13.08 -4.82 -1.74
CA PRO A 29 -12.60 -4.39 -0.43
C PRO A 29 -12.25 -5.60 0.45
N GLY A 30 -11.24 -5.44 1.29
CA GLY A 30 -10.88 -6.42 2.30
C GLY A 30 -12.04 -6.70 3.24
N SER A 31 -12.32 -7.97 3.46
CA SER A 31 -13.34 -8.45 4.37
C SER A 31 -13.00 -9.83 4.88
N THR A 32 -13.32 -10.10 6.13
CA THR A 32 -13.24 -11.43 6.76
C THR A 32 -14.63 -12.00 7.06
N ALA A 33 -15.69 -11.32 6.60
CA ALA A 33 -17.07 -11.75 6.79
C ALA A 33 -17.28 -13.13 6.14
N GLY A 34 -17.68 -14.11 6.95
CA GLY A 34 -17.74 -15.52 6.53
C GLY A 34 -16.55 -16.38 6.98
N GLY A 35 -15.66 -15.84 7.81
CA GLY A 35 -14.56 -16.58 8.44
C GLY A 35 -13.37 -16.86 7.52
N LYS A 36 -13.32 -16.19 6.37
CA LYS A 36 -12.24 -16.29 5.38
C LYS A 36 -11.91 -14.89 4.84
N PRO A 37 -10.63 -14.58 4.56
CA PRO A 37 -10.26 -13.31 3.96
C PRO A 37 -10.69 -13.27 2.49
N VAL A 38 -11.33 -12.18 2.08
CA VAL A 38 -11.68 -11.87 0.69
C VAL A 38 -11.37 -10.41 0.43
N GLY A 39 -10.86 -10.10 -0.77
CA GLY A 39 -10.53 -8.75 -1.18
C GLY A 39 -9.09 -8.34 -0.86
N LEU A 40 -8.88 -7.03 -0.84
CA LEU A 40 -7.56 -6.42 -0.68
C LEU A 40 -7.20 -6.22 0.80
N PHE A 41 -5.99 -6.64 1.17
CA PHE A 41 -5.44 -6.47 2.50
C PHE A 41 -4.05 -5.84 2.44
N PHE A 42 -3.77 -5.00 3.42
CA PHE A 42 -2.43 -4.47 3.66
C PHE A 42 -1.77 -5.29 4.76
N PHE A 43 -0.66 -5.94 4.43
CA PHE A 43 0.11 -6.79 5.32
C PHE A 43 1.28 -6.03 5.92
N VAL A 44 1.49 -6.23 7.21
CA VAL A 44 2.70 -5.84 7.94
C VAL A 44 3.23 -7.06 8.68
N SER A 45 4.47 -7.44 8.43
CA SER A 45 5.10 -8.55 9.15
C SER A 45 5.27 -8.25 10.64
N SER A 46 5.06 -9.25 11.48
CA SER A 46 5.31 -9.14 12.92
C SER A 46 6.80 -9.17 13.29
N SER A 47 7.66 -9.70 12.41
CA SER A 47 9.11 -9.79 12.64
C SER A 47 9.90 -8.65 12.01
N ASP A 48 9.32 -7.95 11.04
CA ASP A 48 9.95 -6.85 10.32
C ASP A 48 8.87 -5.87 9.84
N PHE A 49 8.69 -4.77 10.58
CA PHE A 49 7.69 -3.76 10.26
C PHE A 49 7.95 -3.01 8.94
N ASN A 50 9.16 -3.15 8.36
CA ASN A 50 9.48 -2.63 7.03
C ASN A 50 9.03 -3.60 5.92
N ASN A 51 8.79 -4.87 6.23
CA ASN A 51 8.19 -5.82 5.30
C ASN A 51 6.67 -5.62 5.24
N GLN A 52 6.29 -4.69 4.38
CA GLN A 52 4.91 -4.31 4.11
C GLN A 52 4.52 -4.71 2.70
N ARG A 53 3.39 -5.40 2.55
CA ARG A 53 2.93 -5.94 1.26
C ARG A 53 1.45 -5.79 1.05
N THR A 54 1.02 -5.92 -0.19
CA THR A 54 -0.39 -5.95 -0.56
C THR A 54 -0.78 -7.38 -0.87
N TYR A 55 -1.83 -7.88 -0.22
CA TYR A 55 -2.38 -9.21 -0.47
C TYR A 55 -3.77 -9.09 -1.06
N TYR A 56 -4.07 -9.93 -2.04
CA TYR A 56 -5.40 -10.03 -2.64
C TYR A 56 -5.92 -11.45 -2.54
N PHE A 57 -7.03 -11.62 -1.84
CA PHE A 57 -7.69 -12.91 -1.66
C PHE A 57 -8.96 -12.96 -2.51
N THR A 58 -9.05 -13.92 -3.42
CA THR A 58 -10.25 -14.07 -4.26
C THR A 58 -11.32 -14.89 -3.53
N PRO A 59 -12.61 -14.69 -3.88
CA PRO A 59 -13.69 -15.57 -3.40
C PRO A 59 -13.50 -17.04 -3.78
N ALA A 60 -12.74 -17.31 -4.85
CA ALA A 60 -12.43 -18.67 -5.33
C ALA A 60 -11.32 -19.37 -4.52
N GLY A 61 -10.77 -18.72 -3.49
CA GLY A 61 -9.72 -19.33 -2.65
C GLY A 61 -8.30 -19.14 -3.19
N GLN A 62 -8.07 -18.16 -4.07
CA GLN A 62 -6.72 -17.81 -4.53
C GLN A 62 -6.16 -16.63 -3.75
N VAL A 63 -4.84 -16.55 -3.64
CA VAL A 63 -4.13 -15.43 -3.02
C VAL A 63 -3.04 -14.92 -3.96
N TYR A 64 -2.87 -13.60 -4.00
CA TYR A 64 -1.83 -12.91 -4.76
C TYR A 64 -1.11 -11.89 -3.87
N VAL A 65 0.18 -11.72 -4.10
CA VAL A 65 1.05 -10.80 -3.35
C VAL A 65 1.65 -9.76 -4.29
N ASP A 66 1.48 -8.50 -3.92
CA ASP A 66 1.93 -7.32 -4.65
C ASP A 66 1.56 -7.32 -6.15
N PRO A 67 0.30 -7.60 -6.52
CA PRO A 67 -0.13 -7.48 -7.91
C PRO A 67 -0.03 -6.02 -8.36
N THR A 68 0.51 -5.81 -9.57
CA THR A 68 0.62 -4.48 -10.18
C THR A 68 -0.70 -3.99 -10.78
N ASP A 69 -1.58 -4.94 -11.13
CA ASP A 69 -2.96 -4.72 -11.57
C ASP A 69 -3.81 -5.95 -11.22
N PHE A 70 -5.13 -5.79 -11.26
CA PHE A 70 -6.12 -6.79 -10.80
C PHE A 70 -6.95 -7.35 -11.96
N SER A 71 -6.58 -7.06 -13.20
CA SER A 71 -7.12 -7.76 -14.37
C SER A 71 -6.71 -9.24 -14.33
N ALA A 72 -7.53 -10.11 -14.95
CA ALA A 72 -7.25 -11.54 -14.99
C ALA A 72 -5.88 -11.85 -15.62
N ALA A 73 -5.47 -11.09 -16.64
CA ALA A 73 -4.16 -11.22 -17.27
C ALA A 73 -3.02 -10.83 -16.33
N ALA A 74 -3.16 -9.74 -15.57
CA ALA A 74 -2.16 -9.32 -14.60
C ALA A 74 -2.01 -10.33 -13.46
N LEU A 75 -3.13 -10.84 -12.92
CA LEU A 75 -3.12 -11.87 -11.89
C LEU A 75 -2.50 -13.19 -12.39
N ALA A 76 -2.75 -13.58 -13.64
CA ALA A 76 -2.13 -14.75 -14.25
C ALA A 76 -0.62 -14.60 -14.47
N ALA A 77 -0.12 -13.37 -14.58
CA ALA A 77 1.30 -13.07 -14.76
C ALA A 77 2.09 -12.98 -13.44
N VAL A 78 1.41 -13.02 -12.29
CA VAL A 78 2.08 -13.00 -10.97
C VAL A 78 2.97 -14.23 -10.82
N GLY A 79 4.20 -14.05 -10.36
CA GLY A 79 5.18 -15.13 -10.25
C GLY A 79 4.75 -16.25 -9.28
N PRO A 80 5.27 -17.48 -9.41
CA PRO A 80 4.82 -18.64 -8.65
C PRO A 80 5.08 -18.55 -7.13
N GLY A 81 6.00 -17.68 -6.69
CA GLY A 81 6.22 -17.37 -5.26
C GLY A 81 5.34 -16.25 -4.72
N GLN A 82 4.46 -15.69 -5.54
CA GLN A 82 3.59 -14.56 -5.21
C GLN A 82 2.12 -14.86 -5.47
N HIS A 83 1.78 -16.06 -5.93
CA HIS A 83 0.39 -16.50 -6.03
C HIS A 83 0.22 -17.95 -5.58
N GLY A 84 -0.99 -18.29 -5.15
CA GLY A 84 -1.31 -19.61 -4.63
C GLY A 84 -2.78 -19.78 -4.33
N THR A 85 -3.09 -20.83 -3.58
CA THR A 85 -4.42 -21.10 -3.03
C THR A 85 -4.37 -21.03 -1.51
N TYR A 86 -5.44 -20.55 -0.88
CA TYR A 86 -5.54 -20.51 0.56
C TYR A 86 -6.77 -21.28 1.05
N ALA A 87 -6.65 -21.80 2.26
CA ALA A 87 -7.75 -22.42 2.99
C ALA A 87 -7.70 -21.98 4.46
N VAL A 88 -8.88 -21.81 5.04
CA VAL A 88 -9.04 -21.59 6.48
C VAL A 88 -9.84 -22.77 7.04
N ALA A 89 -9.28 -23.44 8.03
CA ALA A 89 -9.90 -24.54 8.76
C ALA A 89 -9.76 -24.30 10.27
N GLY A 90 -10.88 -24.04 10.94
CA GLY A 90 -10.87 -23.66 12.36
C GLY A 90 -10.06 -22.39 12.59
N LYS A 91 -9.02 -22.47 13.42
CA LYS A 91 -8.09 -21.35 13.73
C LYS A 91 -6.78 -21.44 12.95
N GLN A 92 -6.75 -22.15 11.84
CA GLN A 92 -5.55 -22.29 11.02
C GLN A 92 -5.83 -21.84 9.59
N MET A 93 -4.91 -21.05 9.06
CA MET A 93 -4.87 -20.70 7.64
C MET A 93 -3.64 -21.36 7.01
N THR A 94 -3.84 -21.95 5.84
CA THR A 94 -2.78 -22.54 5.02
C THR A 94 -2.81 -21.90 3.64
N ILE A 95 -1.66 -21.46 3.16
CA ILE A 95 -1.44 -21.00 1.79
C ILE A 95 -0.50 -21.98 1.10
N LYS A 96 -0.96 -22.55 -0.02
CA LYS A 96 -0.16 -23.37 -0.93
C LYS A 96 0.24 -22.51 -2.12
N TRP A 97 1.52 -22.17 -2.19
CA TRP A 97 2.07 -21.33 -3.25
C TRP A 97 2.32 -22.14 -4.52
N ALA A 98 2.25 -21.48 -5.68
CA ALA A 98 2.46 -22.13 -6.97
C ALA A 98 3.91 -22.59 -7.20
N ASN A 99 4.87 -22.06 -6.44
CA ASN A 99 6.26 -22.55 -6.42
C ASN A 99 6.43 -23.85 -5.60
N GLY A 100 5.36 -24.41 -5.05
CA GLY A 100 5.36 -25.65 -4.26
C GLY A 100 5.60 -25.46 -2.76
N THR A 101 5.91 -24.24 -2.28
CA THR A 101 6.04 -23.99 -0.85
C THR A 101 4.67 -23.86 -0.17
N THR A 102 4.64 -24.09 1.14
CA THR A 102 3.41 -23.96 1.95
C THR A 102 3.71 -23.09 3.16
N THR A 103 2.79 -22.16 3.40
CA THR A 103 2.78 -21.25 4.54
C THR A 103 1.59 -21.63 5.42
N THR A 104 1.77 -21.71 6.73
CA THR A 104 0.69 -22.06 7.67
C THR A 104 0.83 -21.27 8.95
N GLY A 105 -0.27 -20.72 9.45
CA GLY A 105 -0.27 -19.95 10.69
C GLY A 105 -1.63 -19.92 11.38
N ASN A 106 -1.61 -19.41 12.61
CA ASN A 106 -2.80 -19.26 13.44
C ASN A 106 -3.67 -18.12 12.89
N TYR A 107 -4.87 -18.45 12.46
CA TYR A 107 -5.83 -17.51 11.91
C TYR A 107 -6.73 -16.94 13.00
N HIS A 108 -6.68 -15.62 13.17
CA HIS A 108 -7.59 -14.86 14.00
C HIS A 108 -8.12 -13.69 13.19
N ALA A 109 -9.44 -13.54 13.09
CA ALA A 109 -10.05 -12.49 12.29
C ALA A 109 -11.07 -11.69 13.10
N ASP A 110 -11.19 -10.42 12.73
CA ASP A 110 -12.19 -9.48 13.21
C ASP A 110 -12.62 -8.56 12.06
N ALA A 111 -13.41 -7.53 12.37
CA ALA A 111 -13.90 -6.58 11.36
C ALA A 111 -12.81 -5.70 10.73
N SER A 112 -11.65 -5.56 11.37
CA SER A 112 -10.48 -4.81 10.88
C SER A 112 -9.67 -5.59 9.87
N GLY A 113 -9.73 -6.92 9.93
CA GLY A 113 -8.83 -7.80 9.19
C GLY A 113 -8.54 -9.09 9.93
N PHE A 114 -7.31 -9.57 9.81
CA PHE A 114 -6.90 -10.82 10.44
C PHE A 114 -5.40 -10.88 10.75
N SER A 115 -5.00 -11.82 11.60
CA SER A 115 -3.61 -12.19 11.83
C SER A 115 -3.34 -13.61 11.37
N CYS A 116 -2.13 -13.85 10.86
CA CYS A 116 -1.59 -15.18 10.58
C CYS A 116 -0.08 -15.21 10.89
N GLU A 117 0.75 -14.80 9.93
CA GLU A 117 2.21 -14.59 10.11
C GLU A 117 2.59 -13.12 10.32
N GLY A 118 1.59 -12.28 10.47
CA GLY A 118 1.66 -10.84 10.61
C GLY A 118 0.25 -10.29 10.68
N SER A 119 0.12 -8.97 10.61
CA SER A 119 -1.17 -8.28 10.66
C SER A 119 -1.63 -7.94 9.24
N PHE A 120 -2.84 -8.38 8.89
CA PHE A 120 -3.50 -8.07 7.64
C PHE A 120 -4.67 -7.14 7.94
N MET A 121 -4.59 -5.90 7.45
CA MET A 121 -5.64 -4.90 7.59
C MET A 121 -6.53 -4.90 6.35
N CYS A 122 -7.84 -4.90 6.53
CA CYS A 122 -8.80 -4.71 5.45
C CYS A 122 -8.55 -3.36 4.78
N VAL A 123 -8.58 -3.35 3.45
CA VAL A 123 -8.45 -2.14 2.65
C VAL A 123 -9.76 -1.86 1.93
N ALA A 124 -10.13 -0.59 1.84
CA ALA A 124 -11.28 -0.12 1.07
C ALA A 124 -10.84 0.93 0.05
N PRO A 125 -11.59 1.12 -1.06
CA PRO A 125 -11.33 2.22 -1.95
C PRO A 125 -11.56 3.54 -1.22
N LEU A 126 -10.85 4.57 -1.64
CA LEU A 126 -11.11 5.94 -1.20
C LEU A 126 -12.50 6.37 -1.71
N SER A 127 -13.30 6.95 -0.82
CA SER A 127 -14.66 7.39 -1.15
C SER A 127 -14.70 8.68 -1.96
N SER A 128 -13.62 9.46 -1.97
CA SER A 128 -13.50 10.67 -2.78
C SER A 128 -12.05 11.01 -3.12
N ALA A 129 -11.83 11.54 -4.33
CA ALA A 129 -10.54 12.12 -4.73
C ALA A 129 -10.07 13.20 -3.74
N ARG A 130 -10.99 13.95 -3.12
CA ARG A 130 -10.63 15.00 -2.15
C ARG A 130 -9.83 14.47 -0.95
N GLN A 131 -10.02 13.22 -0.57
CA GLN A 131 -9.27 12.58 0.52
C GLN A 131 -7.77 12.45 0.21
N LEU A 132 -7.39 12.46 -1.08
CA LEU A 132 -6.01 12.42 -1.55
C LEU A 132 -5.43 13.79 -1.89
N ALA A 133 -6.20 14.88 -1.82
CA ALA A 133 -5.63 16.20 -2.08
C ALA A 133 -4.65 16.58 -0.95
N GLY A 134 -3.43 16.99 -1.30
CA GLY A 134 -2.38 17.29 -0.33
C GLY A 134 -0.98 17.15 -0.91
N THR A 135 0.03 17.37 -0.06
CA THR A 135 1.44 17.15 -0.38
C THR A 135 1.94 15.95 0.39
N PHE A 136 2.54 15.01 -0.33
CA PHE A 136 2.99 13.75 0.22
C PHE A 136 4.44 13.49 -0.12
N GLU A 137 5.14 12.88 0.82
CA GLU A 137 6.49 12.39 0.64
C GLU A 137 6.45 10.87 0.47
N GLY A 138 6.81 10.44 -0.74
CA GLY A 138 6.96 9.04 -1.10
C GLY A 138 8.35 8.54 -0.77
N HIS A 139 8.43 7.46 0.00
CA HIS A 139 9.67 6.74 0.24
C HIS A 139 9.69 5.49 -0.65
N ASN A 140 10.61 5.44 -1.61
CA ASN A 140 11.01 4.16 -2.16
C ASN A 140 12.06 3.58 -1.20
N ALA A 141 11.89 2.32 -0.80
CA ALA A 141 12.92 1.61 -0.04
C ALA A 141 14.26 1.80 -0.75
N ALA A 142 15.28 2.19 0.02
CA ALA A 142 16.59 2.62 -0.47
C ALA A 142 17.12 1.68 -1.56
N VAL A 143 17.64 2.25 -2.65
CA VAL A 143 18.54 1.48 -3.52
C VAL A 143 19.85 1.40 -2.76
N THR A 144 20.12 0.27 -2.12
CA THR A 144 21.42 0.01 -1.50
C THR A 144 22.45 -0.12 -2.60
N VAL A 145 23.32 0.87 -2.74
CA VAL A 145 24.53 0.80 -3.56
C VAL A 145 25.67 0.98 -2.56
N ASP A 146 26.17 -0.13 -2.01
CA ASP A 146 27.38 -0.29 -1.17
C ASP A 146 27.65 0.81 -0.12
N ALA A 147 27.50 0.49 1.18
CA ALA A 147 27.80 1.33 2.37
C ALA A 147 27.17 2.73 2.45
N ASN A 148 26.61 3.25 1.34
CA ASN A 148 25.91 4.51 1.22
C ASN A 148 24.48 4.20 0.76
N SER A 149 23.48 4.61 1.54
CA SER A 149 22.09 4.49 1.10
C SER A 149 21.70 5.74 0.30
N LEU A 150 21.26 5.53 -0.95
CA LEU A 150 20.60 6.56 -1.74
C LEU A 150 19.10 6.46 -1.47
N ALA A 151 18.56 7.40 -0.71
CA ALA A 151 17.12 7.54 -0.56
C ALA A 151 16.62 8.45 -1.69
N ALA A 152 15.82 7.88 -2.58
CA ALA A 152 15.11 8.63 -3.61
C ALA A 152 13.74 9.03 -3.05
N PHE A 153 13.64 10.28 -2.60
CA PHE A 153 12.41 10.85 -2.13
C PHE A 153 11.63 11.44 -3.30
N ARG A 154 10.32 11.21 -3.30
CA ARG A 154 9.41 11.80 -4.27
C ARG A 154 8.38 12.61 -3.54
N THR A 155 8.46 13.93 -3.64
CA THR A 155 7.34 14.77 -3.22
C THR A 155 6.29 14.72 -4.31
N LEU A 156 5.05 14.38 -3.94
CA LEU A 156 3.89 14.35 -4.81
C LEU A 156 2.84 15.28 -4.21
N THR A 157 2.54 16.38 -4.89
CA THR A 157 1.44 17.27 -4.54
C THR A 157 0.27 17.01 -5.47
N LEU A 158 -0.85 16.53 -4.92
CA LEU A 158 -2.12 16.31 -5.61
C LEU A 158 -3.05 17.48 -5.29
N LYS A 159 -3.32 18.34 -6.27
CA LYS A 159 -4.17 19.51 -6.06
C LYS A 159 -5.64 19.17 -6.26
N PRO A 160 -6.57 19.83 -5.54
CA PRO A 160 -8.02 19.59 -5.68
C PRO A 160 -8.59 19.80 -7.09
N ASP A 161 -7.90 20.57 -7.94
CA ASP A 161 -8.29 20.85 -9.33
C ASP A 161 -7.94 19.72 -10.32
N GLY A 162 -7.40 18.60 -9.82
CA GLY A 162 -7.00 17.47 -10.65
C GLY A 162 -5.63 17.66 -11.32
N THR A 163 -4.84 18.67 -10.94
CA THR A 163 -3.44 18.79 -11.36
C THR A 163 -2.50 18.26 -10.27
N PHE A 164 -1.32 17.77 -10.67
CA PHE A 164 -0.28 17.36 -9.74
C PHE A 164 1.07 17.98 -10.07
N ILE A 165 1.91 18.03 -9.04
CA ILE A 165 3.33 18.35 -9.13
C ILE A 165 4.10 17.21 -8.48
N ARG A 166 5.15 16.74 -9.14
CA ARG A 166 6.06 15.72 -8.62
C ARG A 166 7.49 16.23 -8.70
N ASP A 167 8.13 16.28 -7.54
CA ASP A 167 9.56 16.55 -7.40
C ASP A 167 10.25 15.26 -6.98
N SER A 168 11.41 14.98 -7.55
CA SER A 168 12.25 13.86 -7.11
C SER A 168 13.57 14.44 -6.64
N TYR A 169 14.03 14.05 -5.46
CA TYR A 169 15.41 14.31 -5.07
C TYR A 169 16.07 13.02 -4.57
N VAL A 170 17.34 12.87 -4.88
CA VAL A 170 18.17 11.77 -4.39
C VAL A 170 19.07 12.35 -3.32
N ALA A 171 18.98 11.84 -2.09
CA ALA A 171 19.89 12.17 -1.00
C ALA A 171 20.80 10.97 -0.71
N SER A 172 22.10 11.19 -0.72
CA SER A 172 23.08 10.21 -0.22
C SER A 172 23.26 10.37 1.27
N HIS A 173 23.16 9.25 1.99
CA HIS A 173 23.45 9.19 3.42
C HIS A 173 24.71 8.36 3.62
N SER A 174 25.66 8.91 4.36
CA SER A 174 26.70 8.11 5.02
C SER A 174 26.31 7.88 6.47
N GLU A 175 26.34 6.62 6.89
CA GLU A 175 26.29 6.27 8.31
C GLU A 175 27.73 6.19 8.82
N SER A 176 28.15 7.17 9.64
CA SER A 176 29.39 7.07 10.38
C SER A 176 29.13 6.36 11.72
N HIS A 177 29.56 5.10 11.82
CA HIS A 177 29.57 4.38 13.09
C HIS A 177 30.77 4.83 13.93
N HIS A 178 30.57 5.84 14.78
CA HIS A 178 31.41 6.03 15.96
C HIS A 178 30.65 5.62 17.22
N ALA A 179 31.34 4.96 18.14
CA ALA A 179 30.77 4.21 19.27
C ALA A 179 29.82 4.99 20.18
N ASP A 180 29.81 6.33 20.12
CA ASP A 180 29.07 7.18 21.04
C ASP A 180 28.04 8.13 20.38
N ASN A 181 27.86 8.10 19.05
CA ASN A 181 26.81 8.92 18.40
C ASN A 181 26.52 8.46 16.96
N SER A 182 25.27 8.07 16.65
CA SER A 182 24.80 7.92 15.28
C SER A 182 24.32 9.28 14.76
N SER A 183 25.14 9.99 14.00
CA SER A 183 24.71 11.19 13.28
C SER A 183 24.35 10.85 11.84
N PHE A 184 23.14 11.19 11.41
CA PHE A 184 22.75 11.13 10.00
C PHE A 184 23.36 12.33 9.27
N ASN A 185 24.28 12.09 8.33
CA ASN A 185 24.86 13.15 7.51
C ASN A 185 24.33 13.03 6.06
N THR A 186 23.72 14.10 5.56
CA THR A 186 23.27 14.18 4.16
C THR A 186 24.41 14.78 3.34
N ASP A 187 25.12 13.95 2.58
CA ASP A 187 26.36 14.36 1.92
C ASP A 187 26.14 15.03 0.54
N ALA A 188 25.01 14.74 -0.12
CA ALA A 188 24.61 15.37 -1.37
C ALA A 188 23.13 15.16 -1.66
N ALA A 189 22.43 16.22 -2.08
CA ALA A 189 21.07 16.15 -2.61
C ALA A 189 21.06 16.64 -4.06
N SER A 190 20.60 15.80 -4.99
CA SER A 190 20.33 16.23 -6.37
C SER A 190 18.83 16.37 -6.57
N THR A 191 18.37 17.52 -7.05
CA THR A 191 16.97 17.75 -7.41
C THR A 191 16.77 17.39 -8.88
N GLY A 192 15.94 16.38 -9.15
CA GLY A 192 15.44 16.10 -10.49
C GLY A 192 14.49 17.20 -10.98
N ALA A 193 14.31 17.30 -12.29
CA ALA A 193 13.37 18.24 -12.88
C ALA A 193 11.94 17.99 -12.37
N GLN A 194 11.29 19.07 -11.93
CA GLN A 194 9.88 19.10 -11.54
C GLN A 194 9.00 18.60 -12.69
N GLN A 195 8.10 17.67 -12.38
CA GLN A 195 7.10 17.13 -13.31
C GLN A 195 5.73 17.65 -12.91
N ALA A 196 4.94 18.07 -13.89
CA ALA A 196 3.57 18.48 -13.68
C ALA A 196 2.65 17.78 -14.67
N GLY A 197 1.41 17.56 -14.24
CA GLY A 197 0.42 16.87 -15.05
C GLY A 197 -0.96 16.85 -14.40
N HIS A 198 -1.78 15.89 -14.83
CA HIS A 198 -3.12 15.68 -14.31
C HIS A 198 -3.23 14.36 -13.56
N TRP A 199 -4.10 14.33 -12.56
CA TRP A 199 -4.41 13.12 -11.83
C TRP A 199 -5.92 12.88 -11.75
N LYS A 200 -6.29 11.60 -11.70
CA LYS A 200 -7.66 11.15 -11.48
C LYS A 200 -7.63 9.96 -10.53
N LEU A 201 -8.55 9.96 -9.57
CA LEU A 201 -8.87 8.78 -8.78
C LEU A 201 -10.21 8.21 -9.28
N ASP A 202 -10.23 6.92 -9.60
CA ASP A 202 -11.41 6.20 -10.08
C ASP A 202 -11.57 4.89 -9.30
N GLY A 203 -12.40 4.94 -8.25
CA GLY A 203 -12.50 3.89 -7.25
C GLY A 203 -11.14 3.59 -6.63
N TRP A 204 -10.58 2.44 -7.00
CA TRP A 204 -9.26 1.98 -6.55
C TRP A 204 -8.09 2.61 -7.27
N TYR A 205 -8.27 3.13 -8.48
CA TYR A 205 -7.16 3.43 -9.36
C TYR A 205 -6.81 4.91 -9.35
N LEU A 206 -5.59 5.22 -8.91
CA LEU A 206 -4.97 6.51 -9.15
C LEU A 206 -4.26 6.47 -10.50
N THR A 207 -4.55 7.46 -11.34
CA THR A 207 -3.89 7.67 -12.63
C THR A 207 -3.19 9.02 -12.60
N LEU A 208 -1.91 9.05 -12.94
CA LEU A 208 -1.08 10.25 -13.06
C LEU A 208 -0.62 10.34 -14.52
N THR A 209 -0.96 11.43 -15.21
CA THR A 209 -0.60 11.66 -16.61
C THR A 209 0.21 12.95 -16.73
N ASP A 210 1.42 12.85 -17.26
CA ASP A 210 2.31 13.98 -17.53
C ASP A 210 2.95 13.86 -18.91
N ALA A 211 3.88 14.76 -19.25
CA ALA A 211 4.57 14.77 -20.54
C ALA A 211 5.40 13.49 -20.83
N ARG A 212 5.71 12.68 -19.80
CA ARG A 212 6.45 11.41 -19.94
C ARG A 212 5.52 10.20 -20.13
N GLY A 213 4.22 10.36 -19.92
CA GLY A 213 3.24 9.31 -20.12
C GLY A 213 2.26 9.18 -18.96
N THR A 214 1.67 8.00 -18.85
CA THR A 214 0.64 7.69 -17.84
C THR A 214 1.12 6.59 -16.90
N ALA A 215 1.04 6.86 -15.60
CA ALA A 215 1.19 5.87 -14.54
C ALA A 215 -0.19 5.62 -13.92
N ARG A 216 -0.67 4.37 -13.98
CA ARG A 216 -1.91 3.93 -13.35
C ARG A 216 -1.61 2.83 -12.35
N GLY A 217 -2.34 2.80 -11.25
CA GLY A 217 -2.09 1.86 -10.16
C GLY A 217 -3.17 1.89 -9.10
N VAL A 218 -3.26 0.82 -8.33
CA VAL A 218 -4.16 0.81 -7.17
C VAL A 218 -3.60 1.71 -6.08
N ALA A 219 -4.49 2.54 -5.54
CA ALA A 219 -4.23 3.45 -4.44
C ALA A 219 -5.24 3.24 -3.32
N PHE A 220 -4.73 3.24 -2.09
CA PHE A 220 -5.56 3.13 -0.89
C PHE A 220 -4.86 3.76 0.31
N ARG A 221 -5.64 4.26 1.25
CA ARG A 221 -5.10 4.81 2.50
C ARG A 221 -4.81 3.72 3.52
N THR A 222 -3.77 3.94 4.31
CA THR A 222 -3.44 3.12 5.49
C THR A 222 -3.54 3.91 6.79
N ASP A 223 -3.63 5.24 6.70
CA ASP A 223 -3.81 6.13 7.85
C ASP A 223 -4.54 7.42 7.40
N TRP A 224 -5.38 7.98 8.26
CA TRP A 224 -6.17 9.19 8.00
C TRP A 224 -6.45 9.99 9.27
N ASP A 225 -6.79 11.26 9.08
CA ASP A 225 -7.34 12.09 10.13
C ASP A 225 -8.85 11.88 10.22
N GLU A 226 -9.34 11.38 11.36
CA GLU A 226 -10.76 11.05 11.52
C GLU A 226 -11.70 12.27 11.51
N LYS A 227 -11.19 13.47 11.85
CA LYS A 227 -12.02 14.68 11.93
C LYS A 227 -12.23 15.29 10.56
N THR A 228 -11.21 15.27 9.73
CA THR A 228 -11.19 15.90 8.40
C THR A 228 -11.35 14.89 7.26
N ASP A 229 -11.29 13.59 7.58
CA ASP A 229 -11.28 12.47 6.64
C ASP A 229 -10.14 12.57 5.59
N GLN A 230 -9.10 13.34 5.90
CA GLN A 230 -7.94 13.51 5.02
C GLN A 230 -6.93 12.37 5.20
N THR A 231 -6.36 11.93 4.09
CA THR A 231 -5.35 10.86 4.09
C THR A 231 -4.04 11.36 4.72
N LYS A 232 -3.58 10.64 5.74
CA LYS A 232 -2.24 10.82 6.33
C LYS A 232 -1.21 9.95 5.62
N ILE A 233 -1.57 8.72 5.29
CA ILE A 233 -0.69 7.79 4.55
C ILE A 233 -1.53 7.05 3.51
N PHE A 234 -1.05 7.01 2.26
CA PHE A 234 -1.57 6.10 1.24
C PHE A 234 -0.47 5.29 0.57
N ARG A 235 -0.89 4.17 -0.04
CA ARG A 235 -0.07 3.32 -0.88
C ARG A 235 -0.46 3.56 -2.33
N PHE A 236 0.51 3.62 -3.22
CA PHE A 236 0.28 3.67 -4.68
C PHE A 236 1.43 2.93 -5.37
N ASN A 237 1.11 1.89 -6.14
CA ASN A 237 2.09 1.02 -6.81
C ASN A 237 3.20 0.50 -5.87
N GLY A 238 2.83 0.10 -4.65
CA GLY A 238 3.76 -0.43 -3.66
C GLY A 238 4.62 0.61 -2.93
N THR A 239 4.50 1.89 -3.28
CA THR A 239 5.17 3.00 -2.56
C THR A 239 4.24 3.59 -1.51
N SER A 240 4.76 3.84 -0.30
CA SER A 240 4.05 4.58 0.76
C SER A 240 4.30 6.07 0.61
N TYR A 241 3.22 6.85 0.69
CA TYR A 241 3.20 8.31 0.60
C TYR A 241 2.63 8.88 1.89
N LYS A 242 3.43 9.63 2.65
CA LYS A 242 3.03 10.28 3.90
C LYS A 242 2.72 11.76 3.67
N ASN A 243 1.56 12.23 4.11
CA ASN A 243 1.15 13.61 4.01
C ASN A 243 2.02 14.49 4.92
N THR A 244 2.63 15.53 4.37
CA THR A 244 3.52 16.44 5.11
C THR A 244 2.78 17.64 5.70
N GLY A 245 1.54 17.89 5.25
CA GLY A 245 0.68 18.98 5.73
C GLY A 245 -0.17 18.61 6.94
N LEU A 246 -0.24 17.33 7.31
CA LEU A 246 -1.01 16.83 8.45
C LEU A 246 -0.04 16.33 9.53
N ARG A 247 -0.02 16.99 10.69
CA ARG A 247 0.73 16.58 11.88
C ARG A 247 -0.18 15.89 12.88
#